data_AF-A0A7T6VCV6-F1
#
_entry.id   AF-A0A7T6VCV6-F1
#
_cell.length_a   1.000
_cell.length_b   1.000
_cell.length_c   1.000
_cell.angle_alpha   90.00
_cell.angle_beta   90.00
_cell.angle_gamma   90.00
#
_symmetry.space_group_name_H-M   'P 1'
#
loop_
_entity.id
_entity.type
_entity.pdbx_description
1 polymer ?
#
loop_
_entity_poly.entity_id
_entity_poly.type
_entity_poly.pdbx_seq_one_letter_code
_entity_poly.pdbx_strand_id
1 'polypeptide(L)'
;MAIKTYKISPEVEEAAKAGGFPSVNQYVKHLMQFHREARQEQEDTMVKIFNRTIAFLELERMTMHRTAEALHLLLKKTDIDLQLTEQEREYLRFAIDDSLKRGAWGPK
;
A
#
# COMPACT_ATOMS: atom_id res chain seq x y z
N MET A 1 30.83 29.53 16.74
CA MET A 1 30.45 29.15 15.35
C MET A 1 30.40 30.43 14.53
N ALA A 2 31.12 30.50 13.41
CA ALA A 2 31.07 31.68 12.54
C ALA A 2 29.73 31.72 11.81
N ILE A 3 28.89 32.71 12.13
CA ILE A 3 27.63 32.95 11.43
C ILE A 3 28.01 33.56 10.08
N LYS A 4 27.90 32.78 9.01
CA LYS A 4 28.09 33.27 7.64
C LYS A 4 26.83 34.03 7.24
N THR A 5 26.97 35.32 6.97
CA THR A 5 25.88 36.17 6.48
C THR A 5 25.77 36.01 4.97
N TYR A 6 24.63 35.55 4.49
CA TYR A 6 24.35 35.42 3.06
C TYR A 6 23.41 36.56 2.65
N LYS A 7 23.72 37.24 1.53
CA LYS A 7 22.76 38.16 0.91
C LYS A 7 21.61 37.33 0.36
N ILE A 8 20.41 37.61 0.84
CA ILE A 8 19.17 36.97 0.37
C ILE A 8 18.60 37.82 -0.78
N SER A 9 17.93 37.18 -1.75
CA SER A 9 17.26 37.88 -2.85
C SER A 9 16.17 38.82 -2.31
N PRO A 10 15.99 40.04 -2.87
CA PRO A 10 14.93 40.96 -2.45
C PRO A 10 13.53 40.33 -2.44
N GLU A 11 13.28 39.40 -3.37
CA GLU A 11 12.01 38.68 -3.53
C GLU A 11 11.63 37.90 -2.26
N VAL A 12 12.61 37.35 -1.54
CA VAL A 12 12.38 36.58 -0.31
C VAL A 12 12.12 37.52 0.87
N GLU A 13 12.69 38.73 0.86
CA GLU A 13 12.40 39.75 1.86
C GLU A 13 11.00 40.33 1.69
N GLU A 14 10.58 40.55 0.45
CA GLU A 14 9.22 40.96 0.11
C GLU A 14 8.20 39.88 0.46
N ALA A 15 8.49 38.62 0.15
CA ALA A 15 7.64 37.48 0.53
C ALA A 15 7.51 37.33 2.05
N ALA A 16 8.60 37.52 2.80
CA ALA A 16 8.58 37.50 4.27
C ALA A 16 7.70 38.61 4.85
N LYS A 17 7.80 39.84 4.32
CA LYS A 17 6.96 40.97 4.73
C LYS A 17 5.50 40.77 4.36
N ALA A 18 5.21 40.30 3.15
CA ALA A 18 3.86 40.00 2.68
C ALA A 18 3.20 38.91 3.53
N GLY A 19 3.99 37.92 3.99
CA GLY A 19 3.56 36.88 4.92
C GLY A 19 3.46 37.33 6.39
N GLY A 20 3.75 38.60 6.71
CA GLY A 20 3.67 39.13 8.07
C GLY A 20 4.78 38.65 9.02
N PHE A 21 5.89 38.13 8.49
CA PHE A 21 6.99 37.61 9.30
C PHE A 21 7.87 38.75 9.84
N PRO A 22 8.21 38.75 11.14
CA PRO A 22 9.06 39.78 11.75
C PRO A 22 10.50 39.80 11.22
N SER A 23 10.98 38.70 10.63
CA SER A 23 12.28 38.62 9.98
C SER A 23 12.31 37.55 8.90
N VAL A 24 13.20 37.74 7.91
CA VAL A 24 13.45 36.75 6.84
C VAL A 24 13.90 35.40 7.42
N ASN A 25 14.67 35.41 8.51
CA ASN A 25 15.09 34.18 9.20
C ASN A 25 13.90 33.40 9.80
N GLN A 26 12.89 34.09 10.34
CA GLN A 26 11.68 33.43 10.82
C GLN A 26 10.85 32.88 9.67
N TYR A 27 10.77 33.61 8.56
CA TYR A 27 10.12 33.13 7.35
C TYR A 27 10.79 31.86 6.78
N VAL A 28 12.13 31.85 6.69
CA VAL A 28 12.89 30.67 6.25
C VAL A 28 12.68 29.48 7.20
N LYS A 29 12.68 29.69 8.52
CA LYS A 29 12.36 28.63 9.48
C LYS A 29 10.95 28.06 9.28
N HIS A 30 9.97 28.93 9.03
CA HIS A 30 8.61 28.51 8.73
C HIS A 30 8.55 27.67 7.45
N LEU A 31 9.21 28.10 6.36
CA LEU A 31 9.28 27.34 5.11
C LEU A 31 9.95 25.97 5.30
N MET A 32 11.03 25.90 6.09
CA MET A 32 11.69 24.63 6.42
C MET A 32 10.77 23.68 7.18
N GLN A 33 9.99 24.20 8.14
CA GLN A 33 9.05 23.39 8.91
C GLN A 33 7.89 22.92 8.04
N PHE A 34 7.30 23.81 7.25
CA PHE A 34 6.24 23.47 6.29
C PHE A 34 6.68 22.37 5.32
N HIS A 35 7.90 22.46 4.78
CA HIS A 35 8.45 21.42 3.90
C HIS A 35 8.61 20.07 4.61
N ARG A 36 9.01 20.05 5.89
CA ARG A 36 9.14 18.81 6.66
C ARG A 36 7.77 18.18 6.91
N GLU A 37 6.80 18.97 7.33
CA GLU A 37 5.42 18.53 7.58
C GLU A 37 4.77 17.98 6.31
N ALA A 38 4.92 18.67 5.17
CA ALA A 38 4.40 18.19 3.89
C ALA A 38 5.01 16.86 3.43
N ARG A 39 6.32 16.65 3.64
CA ARG A 39 6.96 15.34 3.35
C ARG A 39 6.44 14.25 4.26
N GLN A 40 6.31 14.53 5.55
CA GLN A 40 5.84 13.57 6.52
C GLN A 40 4.38 13.17 6.27
N GLU A 41 3.52 14.13 5.92
CA GLU A 41 2.13 13.87 5.54
C GLU A 41 2.03 13.00 4.27
N GLN A 42 2.93 13.22 3.30
CA GLN A 42 3.01 12.41 2.09
C GLN A 42 3.45 10.96 2.39
N GLU A 43 4.45 10.79 3.24
CA GLU A 43 4.91 9.47 3.71
C GLU A 43 3.80 8.73 4.48
N ASP A 44 3.14 9.41 5.43
CA ASP A 44 2.03 8.84 6.20
C ASP A 44 0.86 8.44 5.30
N THR A 45 0.55 9.23 4.27
CA THR A 45 -0.50 8.92 3.30
C THR A 45 -0.13 7.70 2.46
N MET A 46 1.13 7.59 2.02
CA MET A 46 1.61 6.44 1.26
C MET A 46 1.55 5.15 2.08
N VAL A 47 1.96 5.20 3.36
CA VAL A 47 1.88 4.05 4.28
C VAL A 47 0.43 3.63 4.51
N LYS A 48 -0.50 4.58 4.68
CA LYS A 48 -1.94 4.28 4.81
C LYS A 48 -2.51 3.60 3.57
N ILE A 49 -2.18 4.10 2.38
CA ILE A 49 -2.61 3.49 1.11
C ILE A 49 -2.05 2.08 0.98
N PHE A 50 -0.75 1.90 1.24
CA PHE A 50 -0.10 0.60 1.19
C PHE A 50 -0.77 -0.41 2.13
N ASN A 51 -0.97 -0.05 3.40
CA ASN A 51 -1.62 -0.92 4.38
C ASN A 51 -3.05 -1.30 3.98
N ARG A 52 -3.81 -0.36 3.40
CA ARG A 52 -5.17 -0.64 2.92
C ARG A 52 -5.16 -1.60 1.73
N THR A 53 -4.22 -1.44 0.81
CA THR A 53 -4.05 -2.35 -0.35
C THR A 53 -3.67 -3.75 0.12
N ILE A 54 -2.71 -3.89 1.04
CA ILE A 54 -2.32 -5.19 1.59
C ILE A 54 -3.49 -5.86 2.32
N ALA A 55 -4.24 -5.11 3.14
CA ALA A 55 -5.42 -5.64 3.81
C ALA A 55 -6.51 -6.12 2.82
N PHE A 56 -6.74 -5.38 1.74
CA PHE A 56 -7.66 -5.79 0.68
C PHE A 56 -7.19 -7.07 -0.03
N LEU A 57 -5.92 -7.15 -0.42
CA LEU A 57 -5.36 -8.33 -1.07
C LEU A 57 -5.43 -9.58 -0.16
N GLU A 58 -5.22 -9.40 1.14
CA GLU A 58 -5.34 -10.48 2.12
C GLU A 58 -6.79 -10.97 2.26
N LEU A 59 -7.77 -10.06 2.27
CA LEU A 59 -9.20 -10.42 2.27
C LEU A 59 -9.60 -11.18 1.00
N GLU A 60 -9.14 -10.74 -0.17
CA GLU A 60 -9.36 -11.45 -1.43
C GLU A 60 -8.74 -12.86 -1.39
N ARG A 61 -7.51 -12.98 -0.87
CA ARG A 61 -6.84 -14.27 -0.68
C ARG A 61 -7.64 -15.20 0.23
N MET A 62 -8.11 -14.73 1.37
CA MET A 62 -8.93 -15.51 2.29
C MET A 62 -10.24 -15.96 1.64
N THR A 63 -10.87 -15.11 0.82
CA THR A 63 -12.11 -15.41 0.12
C THR A 63 -11.89 -16.47 -0.96
N MET A 64 -10.80 -16.37 -1.73
CA MET A 64 -10.41 -17.41 -2.69
C MET A 64 -10.12 -18.74 -1.99
N HIS A 65 -9.41 -18.73 -0.87
CA HIS A 65 -9.12 -19.94 -0.11
C HIS A 65 -10.39 -20.63 0.39
N ARG A 66 -11.32 -19.88 0.98
CA ARG A 66 -12.64 -20.42 1.40
C ARG A 66 -13.43 -20.97 0.23
N THR A 67 -13.38 -20.32 -0.92
CA THR A 67 -14.04 -20.80 -2.14
C THR A 67 -13.43 -22.12 -2.62
N ALA A 68 -12.10 -22.24 -2.59
CA ALA A 68 -11.40 -23.48 -2.92
C ALA A 68 -11.72 -24.61 -1.95
N GLU A 69 -11.78 -24.34 -0.64
CA GLU A 69 -12.22 -25.32 0.37
C GLU A 69 -13.66 -25.77 0.16
N ALA A 70 -14.58 -24.85 -0.15
CA ALA A 70 -15.97 -25.17 -0.45
C ALA A 70 -16.09 -26.03 -1.72
N LEU A 71 -15.34 -25.72 -2.77
CA LEU A 71 -15.27 -26.53 -3.99
C LEU A 71 -14.70 -27.93 -3.70
N HIS A 72 -13.66 -28.03 -2.89
CA HIS A 72 -13.08 -29.32 -2.49
C HIS A 72 -14.06 -30.16 -1.67
N LEU A 73 -14.80 -29.53 -0.74
CA LEU A 73 -15.85 -30.20 0.04
C LEU A 73 -17.02 -30.64 -0.84
N LEU A 74 -17.42 -29.82 -1.81
CA LEU A 74 -18.45 -30.18 -2.80
C LEU A 74 -17.99 -31.40 -3.61
N LEU A 75 -16.80 -31.36 -4.20
CA LEU A 75 -16.24 -32.50 -4.96
C LEU A 75 -16.08 -33.78 -4.12
N LYS A 76 -15.88 -33.65 -2.79
CA LYS A 76 -15.81 -34.81 -1.88
C LYS A 76 -17.17 -35.34 -1.41
N LYS A 77 -18.15 -34.46 -1.20
CA LYS A 77 -19.44 -34.82 -0.58
C LYS A 77 -20.53 -35.17 -1.59
N THR A 78 -20.37 -34.72 -2.82
CA THR A 78 -21.32 -35.00 -3.87
C THR A 78 -20.71 -36.01 -4.83
N ASP A 79 -21.32 -37.20 -4.95
CA ASP A 79 -21.28 -38.04 -6.16
C ASP A 79 -22.01 -37.30 -7.30
N ILE A 80 -21.66 -36.04 -7.56
CA ILE A 80 -22.01 -35.45 -8.84
C ILE A 80 -21.12 -36.20 -9.82
N ASP A 81 -21.73 -37.08 -10.63
CA ASP A 81 -21.17 -37.59 -11.87
C ASP A 81 -20.92 -36.40 -12.79
N LEU A 82 -19.91 -35.62 -12.43
CA LEU A 82 -19.30 -34.63 -13.27
C LEU A 82 -18.69 -35.45 -14.40
N GLN A 83 -19.39 -35.52 -15.53
CA GLN A 83 -18.89 -36.06 -16.79
C GLN A 83 -17.78 -35.13 -17.31
N LEU A 84 -16.71 -35.04 -16.56
CA LEU A 84 -15.50 -34.33 -16.89
C LEU A 84 -14.67 -35.29 -17.73
N THR A 85 -14.16 -34.77 -18.83
CA THR A 85 -13.07 -35.39 -19.54
C THR A 85 -11.84 -35.51 -18.62
N GLU A 86 -10.93 -36.44 -18.93
CA GLU A 86 -9.67 -36.64 -18.19
C GLU A 86 -8.90 -35.30 -18.00
N GLN A 87 -8.88 -34.46 -19.05
CA GLN A 87 -8.26 -33.13 -19.05
C GLN A 87 -8.91 -32.15 -18.08
N GLU A 88 -10.25 -32.09 -18.03
CA GLU A 88 -10.97 -31.18 -17.13
C GLU A 88 -10.80 -31.61 -15.67
N ARG A 89 -10.70 -32.93 -15.42
CA ARG A 89 -10.42 -33.48 -14.11
C ARG A 89 -9.01 -33.12 -13.63
N GLU A 90 -8.01 -33.28 -14.50
CA GLU A 90 -6.63 -32.85 -14.20
C GLU A 90 -6.54 -31.34 -13.98
N TYR A 91 -7.23 -30.55 -14.81
CA TYR A 91 -7.26 -29.10 -14.66
C TYR A 91 -7.89 -28.66 -13.33
N LEU A 92 -9.03 -29.26 -12.95
CA LEU A 92 -9.68 -28.97 -11.67
C LEU A 92 -8.79 -29.37 -10.49
N ARG A 93 -8.16 -30.54 -10.56
CA ARG A 93 -7.24 -31.00 -9.50
C ARG A 93 -6.03 -30.06 -9.39
N PHE A 94 -5.45 -29.67 -10.52
CA PHE A 94 -4.37 -28.69 -10.58
C PHE A 94 -4.79 -27.32 -10.03
N ALA A 95 -5.95 -26.79 -10.42
CA ALA A 95 -6.43 -25.49 -9.98
C ALA A 95 -6.75 -25.46 -8.47
N ILE A 96 -7.28 -26.56 -7.94
CA ILE A 96 -7.52 -26.73 -6.49
C ILE A 96 -6.19 -26.84 -5.75
N ASP A 97 -5.26 -27.69 -6.22
CA ASP A 97 -3.95 -27.85 -5.59
C ASP A 97 -3.10 -26.57 -5.65
N ASP A 98 -3.15 -25.82 -6.76
CA ASP A 98 -2.43 -24.55 -6.94
C ASP A 98 -3.06 -23.43 -6.10
N SER A 99 -4.39 -23.35 -6.02
CA SER A 99 -5.07 -22.36 -5.17
C SER A 99 -4.84 -22.63 -3.67
N LEU A 100 -4.78 -23.91 -3.25
CA LEU A 100 -4.40 -24.28 -1.88
C LEU A 100 -2.92 -23.95 -1.59
N LYS A 101 -2.01 -24.17 -2.54
CA LYS A 101 -0.59 -23.78 -2.42
C LYS A 101 -0.39 -22.26 -2.39
N ARG A 102 -1.10 -21.49 -3.23
CA ARG A 102 -1.02 -20.03 -3.29
C ARG A 102 -1.69 -19.34 -2.09
N GLY A 103 -2.68 -19.98 -1.46
CA GLY A 103 -3.24 -19.54 -0.18
C GLY A 103 -2.23 -19.63 0.98
N ALA A 104 -1.25 -20.53 0.88
CA ALA A 104 -0.18 -20.69 1.84
C ALA A 104 1.05 -19.83 1.46
N TRP A 105 0.98 -18.50 1.63
CA TRP A 105 2.22 -17.76 1.90
C TRP A 105 2.67 -18.09 3.32
N GLY A 106 3.18 -19.30 3.52
CA GLY A 106 4.03 -19.61 4.64
C GLY A 106 5.40 -18.95 4.42
N PRO A 107 6.07 -18.48 5.48
CA PRO A 107 7.42 -17.95 5.34
C PRO A 107 8.32 -19.09 4.83
N LYS A 108 8.98 -18.86 3.70
CA LYS A 108 10.23 -19.55 3.39
C LYS A 108 11.38 -18.73 3.94
#